data_AF-A0A2W2DB81-F1
#
_entry.id   AF-A0A2W2DB81-F1
#
_cell.length_a   1.000
_cell.length_b   1.000
_cell.length_c   1.000
_cell.angle_alpha   90.00
_cell.angle_beta   90.00
_cell.angle_gamma   90.00
#
_symmetry.space_group_name_H-M   'P 1'
#
loop_
_entity.id
_entity.type
_entity.pdbx_description
1 polymer ?
#
loop_
_entity_poly.entity_id
_entity_poly.type
_entity_poly.pdbx_seq_one_letter_code
_entity_poly.pdbx_strand_id
1 'polypeptide(L)'
;ATDVGIYVIGLVALGIVVLGLLSYRSEGTRRTVAVIWDLGTFWPRTVHPFAPPCYAERAVPELARRITALTTRGGVIISGHSHGSVLATATLLQLPEEVLPRVALLTHGSPLHRLYARLCPAFLGDQVLHEAGNRINWRWINLWRNTDPIGGPLFSAHRPGEPPRTQGPPGTVDRRLRDPTGITVQLDDTVPPPINRHWPYHTDPTYETAVRELAGRLDPNGFPPSR
;
A
#
# COMPACT_ATOMS: atom_id res chain seq x y z
N ALA A 1 16.92 41.24 11.43
CA ALA A 1 15.97 40.16 11.05
C ALA A 1 16.50 39.26 9.93
N THR A 2 17.48 39.70 9.13
CA THR A 2 18.15 38.92 8.07
C THR A 2 19.14 37.87 8.61
N ASP A 3 19.83 38.15 9.72
CA ASP A 3 20.87 37.25 10.25
C ASP A 3 20.32 35.94 10.78
N VAL A 4 19.15 35.98 11.43
CA VAL A 4 18.45 34.78 11.92
C VAL A 4 18.09 33.85 10.76
N GLY A 5 17.71 34.40 9.60
CA GLY A 5 17.45 33.62 8.39
C GLY A 5 18.69 32.90 7.88
N ILE A 6 19.86 33.56 7.90
CA ILE A 6 21.13 32.98 7.45
C ILE A 6 21.57 31.85 8.39
N TYR A 7 21.42 32.02 9.70
CA TYR A 7 21.76 30.97 10.67
C TYR A 7 20.82 29.76 10.55
N VAL A 8 19.52 29.98 10.33
CA VAL A 8 18.56 28.90 10.10
C VAL A 8 18.88 28.14 8.81
N ILE A 9 19.15 28.85 7.72
CA ILE A 9 19.54 28.23 6.43
C ILE A 9 20.86 27.45 6.59
N GLY A 10 21.84 28.03 7.29
CA GLY A 10 23.12 27.37 7.57
C GLY A 10 22.98 26.11 8.40
N LEU A 11 22.13 26.12 9.43
CA LEU A 11 21.86 24.96 10.28
C LEU A 11 21.15 23.84 9.51
N VAL A 12 20.19 24.20 8.64
CA VAL A 12 19.50 23.24 7.76
C VAL A 12 20.47 22.64 6.76
N ALA A 13 21.31 23.45 6.12
CA ALA A 13 22.33 22.97 5.18
C ALA A 13 23.34 22.02 5.86
N LEU A 14 23.83 22.40 7.05
CA LEU A 14 24.70 21.54 7.85
C LEU A 14 23.99 20.23 8.24
N GLY A 15 22.71 20.32 8.62
CA GLY A 15 21.86 19.17 8.90
C GLY A 15 21.76 18.21 7.72
N ILE A 16 21.57 18.72 6.50
CA ILE A 16 21.53 17.92 5.27
C ILE A 16 22.88 17.24 5.01
N VAL A 17 23.99 17.95 5.17
CA VAL A 17 25.34 17.39 5.00
C VAL A 17 25.61 16.29 6.03
N VAL A 18 25.29 16.54 7.30
CA VAL A 18 25.43 15.56 8.38
C VAL A 18 24.55 14.33 8.13
N LEU A 19 23.30 14.52 7.70
CA LEU A 19 22.39 13.43 7.36
C LEU A 19 22.89 12.61 6.17
N GLY A 20 23.48 13.26 5.16
CA GLY A 20 24.11 12.59 4.02
C GLY A 20 25.34 11.77 4.43
N LEU A 21 26.20 12.32 5.28
CA LEU A 21 27.37 11.63 5.83
C LEU A 21 26.99 10.44 6.73
N LEU A 22 25.96 10.60 7.58
CA LEU A 22 25.45 9.53 8.44
C LEU A 22 24.74 8.42 7.64
N SER A 23 24.05 8.78 6.55
CA SER A 23 23.45 7.82 5.62
C SER A 23 24.50 6.98 4.90
N TYR A 24 25.71 7.50 4.70
CA TYR A 24 26.82 6.76 4.10
C TYR A 24 27.42 5.70 5.04
N ARG A 25 27.24 5.84 6.36
CA ARG A 25 27.90 4.98 7.38
C ARG A 25 27.02 3.86 7.95
N SER A 26 25.74 3.79 7.60
CA SER A 26 24.77 2.86 8.20
C SER A 26 23.79 2.34 7.15
N GLU A 27 23.74 1.02 6.93
CA GLU A 27 22.79 0.41 6.00
C GLU A 27 21.32 0.67 6.39
N GLY A 28 21.02 0.75 7.70
CA GLY A 28 19.67 1.03 8.20
C GLY A 28 19.23 2.49 8.00
N THR A 29 20.16 3.43 8.16
CA THR A 29 19.93 4.86 7.91
C THR A 29 19.81 5.13 6.42
N ARG A 30 20.65 4.49 5.59
CA ARG A 30 20.53 4.53 4.12
C ARG A 30 19.17 4.04 3.64
N ARG A 31 18.68 2.92 4.18
CA ARG A 31 17.34 2.40 3.83
C ARG A 31 16.24 3.38 4.21
N THR A 32 16.33 4.02 5.37
CA THR A 32 15.33 4.99 5.83
C THR A 32 15.35 6.27 4.98
N VAL A 33 16.54 6.79 4.68
CA VAL A 33 16.70 7.98 3.82
C VAL A 33 16.33 7.68 2.38
N ALA A 34 16.65 6.50 1.85
CA ALA A 34 16.20 6.06 0.54
C ALA A 34 14.67 5.93 0.48
N VAL A 35 14.02 5.42 1.53
CA VAL A 35 12.56 5.37 1.61
C VAL A 35 11.96 6.77 1.63
N ILE A 36 12.50 7.70 2.44
CA ILE A 36 12.04 9.10 2.49
C ILE A 36 12.27 9.81 1.14
N TRP A 37 13.39 9.53 0.49
CA TRP A 37 13.71 10.06 -0.84
C TRP A 37 12.78 9.47 -1.91
N ASP A 38 12.53 8.16 -1.92
CA ASP A 38 11.53 7.52 -2.79
C ASP A 38 10.12 8.10 -2.56
N LEU A 39 9.73 8.30 -1.30
CA LEU A 39 8.50 8.99 -0.89
C LEU A 39 8.39 10.41 -1.48
N GLY A 40 9.49 11.17 -1.45
CA GLY A 40 9.55 12.55 -1.94
C GLY A 40 9.64 12.67 -3.46
N THR A 41 10.28 11.70 -4.12
CA THR A 41 10.48 11.67 -5.58
C THR A 41 9.39 10.90 -6.34
N PHE A 42 8.50 10.23 -5.60
CA PHE A 42 7.29 9.61 -6.15
C PHE A 42 6.35 10.63 -6.82
N TRP A 43 6.34 11.87 -6.33
CA TRP A 43 5.39 12.88 -6.80
C TRP A 43 5.83 13.59 -8.07
N PRO A 44 4.89 13.94 -8.97
CA PRO A 44 5.21 14.80 -10.10
C PRO A 44 5.80 16.12 -9.60
N ARG A 45 6.65 16.75 -10.41
CA ARG A 45 7.34 18.01 -10.05
C ARG A 45 6.41 19.13 -9.58
N THR A 46 5.10 19.02 -9.86
CA THR A 46 4.05 19.91 -9.38
C THR A 46 3.84 19.87 -7.86
N VAL A 47 4.27 18.81 -7.17
CA VAL A 47 4.12 18.64 -5.71
C VAL A 47 5.46 18.84 -4.98
N HIS A 48 6.61 18.70 -5.66
CA HIS A 48 7.92 19.04 -5.09
C HIS A 48 8.98 19.41 -6.17
N PRO A 49 9.60 20.61 -6.11
CA PRO A 49 10.48 21.14 -7.17
C PRO A 49 11.83 20.43 -7.31
N PHE A 50 12.25 19.62 -6.33
CA PHE A 50 13.49 18.83 -6.38
C PHE A 50 13.28 17.36 -6.70
N ALA A 51 12.07 16.95 -7.12
CA ALA A 51 11.84 15.58 -7.58
C ALA A 51 12.63 15.33 -8.90
N PRO A 52 13.61 14.40 -8.94
CA PRO A 52 14.05 13.76 -10.18
C PRO A 52 12.84 13.24 -10.98
N PRO A 53 13.00 12.93 -12.30
CA PRO A 53 11.92 12.36 -13.11
C PRO A 53 11.27 11.21 -12.34
N CYS A 54 9.98 11.31 -12.04
CA CYS A 54 9.42 10.50 -10.96
C CYS A 54 9.46 9.01 -11.35
N TYR A 55 9.84 8.13 -10.41
CA TYR A 55 9.84 6.69 -10.68
C TYR A 55 8.46 6.23 -11.17
N ALA A 56 7.39 6.88 -10.70
CA ALA A 56 6.02 6.66 -11.14
C ALA A 56 5.79 6.96 -12.63
N GLU A 57 6.37 8.01 -13.21
CA GLU A 57 6.25 8.38 -14.64
C GLU A 57 6.72 7.25 -15.56
N ARG A 58 7.62 6.39 -15.08
CA ARG A 58 8.08 5.21 -15.82
C ARG A 58 7.39 3.93 -15.35
N ALA A 59 7.41 3.66 -14.05
CA ALA A 59 6.94 2.41 -13.48
C ALA A 59 5.44 2.21 -13.68
N VAL A 60 4.64 3.28 -13.55
CA VAL A 60 3.18 3.18 -13.67
C VAL A 60 2.75 2.82 -15.10
N PRO A 61 3.21 3.52 -16.16
CA PRO A 61 2.89 3.13 -17.54
C PRO A 61 3.44 1.76 -17.95
N GLU A 62 4.65 1.39 -17.49
CA GLU A 62 5.22 0.07 -17.76
C GLU A 62 4.40 -1.04 -17.10
N LEU A 63 3.96 -0.85 -15.85
CA LEU A 63 3.10 -1.79 -15.16
C LEU A 63 1.72 -1.88 -15.82
N ALA A 64 1.13 -0.75 -16.23
CA ALA A 64 -0.15 -0.72 -16.95
C ALA A 64 -0.08 -1.52 -18.25
N ARG A 65 0.99 -1.33 -19.04
CA ARG A 65 1.24 -2.10 -20.27
C ARG A 65 1.40 -3.59 -19.98
N ARG A 66 2.14 -3.94 -18.93
CA ARG A 66 2.35 -5.34 -18.53
C ARG A 66 1.05 -6.01 -18.10
N ILE A 67 0.23 -5.33 -17.29
CA ILE A 67 -1.08 -5.83 -16.85
C ILE A 67 -1.99 -6.05 -18.06
N THR A 68 -2.10 -5.06 -18.95
CA THR A 68 -2.90 -5.14 -20.19
C THR A 68 -2.49 -6.34 -21.05
N ALA A 69 -1.18 -6.59 -21.18
CA ALA A 69 -0.70 -7.77 -21.89
C ALA A 69 -1.08 -9.08 -21.16
N LEU A 70 -0.99 -9.12 -19.84
CA LEU A 70 -1.34 -10.32 -19.05
C LEU A 70 -2.84 -10.61 -19.06
N THR A 71 -3.71 -9.59 -19.12
CA THR A 71 -5.17 -9.79 -19.15
C THR A 71 -5.67 -10.50 -20.41
N THR A 72 -4.88 -10.52 -21.48
CA THR A 72 -5.15 -11.34 -22.67
C THR A 72 -5.09 -12.84 -22.38
N ARG A 73 -4.43 -13.25 -21.28
CA ARG A 73 -4.25 -14.65 -20.88
C ARG A 73 -5.17 -15.08 -19.75
N GLY A 74 -5.89 -14.16 -19.10
CA GLY A 74 -6.77 -14.47 -17.97
C GLY A 74 -7.00 -13.28 -17.04
N GLY A 75 -7.61 -13.52 -15.89
CA GLY A 75 -7.71 -12.53 -14.82
C GLY A 75 -6.35 -12.24 -14.19
N VAL A 76 -6.13 -10.99 -13.77
CA VAL A 76 -4.87 -10.53 -13.16
C VAL A 76 -5.16 -9.95 -11.77
N ILE A 77 -4.44 -10.46 -10.77
CA ILE A 77 -4.44 -9.91 -9.41
C ILE A 77 -3.16 -9.10 -9.24
N ILE A 78 -3.30 -7.81 -8.93
CA ILE A 78 -2.18 -6.92 -8.63
C ILE A 78 -1.97 -6.95 -7.10
N SER A 79 -0.83 -7.45 -6.64
CA SER A 79 -0.48 -7.45 -5.21
C SER A 79 0.50 -6.32 -4.89
N GLY A 80 0.13 -5.43 -3.98
CA GLY A 80 0.94 -4.28 -3.56
C GLY A 80 1.19 -4.27 -2.06
N HIS A 81 2.44 -4.48 -1.66
CA HIS A 81 2.90 -4.28 -0.27
C HIS A 81 3.33 -2.84 -0.04
N SER A 82 2.93 -2.22 1.06
CA SER A 82 3.47 -0.92 1.48
C SER A 82 3.40 0.12 0.35
N HIS A 83 4.51 0.74 -0.05
CA HIS A 83 4.54 1.67 -1.19
C HIS A 83 4.11 1.03 -2.52
N GLY A 84 4.30 -0.28 -2.71
CA GLY A 84 3.77 -1.01 -3.85
C GLY A 84 2.24 -0.96 -3.96
N SER A 85 1.51 -0.78 -2.84
CA SER A 85 0.06 -0.54 -2.89
C SER A 85 -0.31 0.81 -3.53
N VAL A 86 0.56 1.81 -3.37
CA VAL A 86 0.40 3.13 -3.98
C VAL A 86 0.62 3.04 -5.49
N LEU A 87 1.72 2.40 -5.91
CA LEU A 87 2.00 2.16 -7.32
C LEU A 87 0.89 1.33 -7.97
N ALA A 88 0.43 0.26 -7.31
CA ALA A 88 -0.66 -0.57 -7.81
C ALA A 88 -1.96 0.22 -8.01
N THR A 89 -2.32 1.09 -7.06
CA THR A 89 -3.52 1.94 -7.15
C THR A 89 -3.39 2.99 -8.24
N ALA A 90 -2.23 3.65 -8.34
CA ALA A 90 -1.95 4.63 -9.40
C ALA A 90 -1.99 3.97 -10.80
N THR A 91 -1.42 2.77 -10.93
CA THR A 91 -1.51 1.98 -12.17
C THR A 91 -2.93 1.59 -12.49
N LEU A 92 -3.71 1.15 -11.51
CA LEU A 92 -5.11 0.79 -11.71
C LEU A 92 -5.92 1.95 -12.32
N LEU A 93 -5.69 3.18 -11.85
CA LEU A 93 -6.36 4.38 -12.35
C LEU A 93 -5.95 4.75 -13.79
N GLN A 94 -4.84 4.21 -14.30
CA GLN A 94 -4.36 4.43 -15.66
C GLN A 94 -4.64 3.24 -16.60
N LEU A 95 -5.27 2.16 -16.12
CA LEU A 95 -5.62 1.03 -16.98
C LEU A 95 -6.78 1.39 -17.93
N PRO A 96 -6.75 0.88 -19.19
CA PRO A 96 -7.87 1.00 -20.12
C PRO A 96 -9.14 0.34 -19.57
N GLU A 97 -10.32 0.90 -19.88
CA GLU A 97 -11.60 0.41 -19.36
C GLU A 97 -11.89 -1.04 -19.73
N GLU A 98 -11.41 -1.49 -20.89
CA GLU A 98 -11.60 -2.85 -21.40
C GLU A 98 -10.87 -3.91 -20.55
N VAL A 99 -9.83 -3.47 -19.83
CA VAL A 99 -8.96 -4.34 -19.01
C VAL A 99 -9.50 -4.47 -17.58
N LEU A 100 -10.14 -3.42 -17.05
CA LEU A 100 -10.61 -3.33 -15.67
C LEU A 100 -11.51 -4.50 -15.20
N PRO A 101 -12.41 -5.07 -16.03
CA PRO A 101 -13.21 -6.24 -15.65
C PRO A 101 -12.38 -7.47 -15.26
N ARG A 102 -11.14 -7.57 -15.79
CA ARG A 102 -10.22 -8.71 -15.58
C ARG A 102 -9.18 -8.43 -14.51
N VAL A 103 -9.30 -7.34 -13.77
CA VAL A 103 -8.31 -6.92 -12.77
C VAL A 103 -8.92 -6.93 -11.37
N ALA A 104 -8.12 -7.42 -10.42
CA ALA A 104 -8.37 -7.35 -8.98
C ALA A 104 -7.14 -6.80 -8.27
N LEU A 105 -7.36 -6.21 -7.09
CA LEU A 105 -6.32 -5.54 -6.30
C LEU A 105 -6.22 -6.18 -4.91
N LEU A 106 -5.00 -6.57 -4.53
CA LEU A 106 -4.66 -7.03 -3.19
C LEU A 106 -3.62 -6.08 -2.60
N THR A 107 -4.01 -5.28 -1.60
CA THR A 107 -3.07 -4.42 -0.88
C THR A 107 -2.77 -5.00 0.49
N HIS A 108 -1.56 -4.79 0.99
CA HIS A 108 -1.18 -5.24 2.34
C HIS A 108 -0.11 -4.35 2.95
N GLY A 109 -0.22 -4.11 4.26
CA GLY A 109 0.61 -3.12 4.93
C GLY A 109 0.49 -1.72 4.29
N SER A 110 -0.67 -1.37 3.77
CA SER A 110 -0.82 -0.21 2.89
C SER A 110 -0.81 1.13 3.65
N PRO A 111 0.08 2.08 3.30
CA PRO A 111 0.06 3.44 3.83
C PRO A 111 -0.94 4.37 3.11
N LEU A 112 -1.73 3.87 2.16
CA LEU A 112 -2.61 4.66 1.29
C LEU A 112 -3.47 5.65 2.08
N HIS A 113 -4.28 5.16 3.01
CA HIS A 113 -5.15 6.04 3.80
C HIS A 113 -4.41 6.70 4.98
N ARG A 114 -3.56 5.94 5.68
CA ARG A 114 -2.91 6.39 6.93
C ARG A 114 -1.92 7.52 6.73
N LEU A 115 -1.21 7.54 5.60
CA LEU A 115 -0.18 8.53 5.29
C LEU A 115 -0.58 9.37 4.08
N TYR A 116 -0.87 8.72 2.95
CA TYR A 116 -0.93 9.42 1.68
C TYR A 116 -2.24 10.16 1.42
N ALA A 117 -3.39 9.63 1.83
CA ALA A 117 -4.67 10.33 1.75
C ALA A 117 -4.64 11.64 2.56
N ARG A 118 -3.80 11.71 3.60
CA ARG A 118 -3.64 12.89 4.46
C ARG A 118 -2.64 13.90 3.91
N LEU A 119 -1.50 13.43 3.39
CA LEU A 119 -0.45 14.29 2.86
C LEU A 119 -0.74 14.78 1.43
N CYS A 120 -1.42 13.95 0.63
CA CYS A 120 -1.66 14.18 -0.79
C CYS A 120 -3.09 13.79 -1.17
N PRO A 121 -4.12 14.43 -0.57
CA PRO A 121 -5.53 14.07 -0.77
C PRO A 121 -5.98 14.16 -2.24
N ALA A 122 -5.36 15.05 -3.04
CA ALA A 122 -5.67 15.19 -4.46
C ALA A 122 -5.32 13.94 -5.29
N PHE A 123 -4.35 13.14 -4.84
CA PHE A 123 -3.89 11.96 -5.59
C PHE A 123 -4.40 10.65 -5.01
N LEU A 124 -4.57 10.57 -3.69
CA LEU A 124 -4.90 9.32 -2.98
C LEU A 124 -5.92 9.53 -1.85
N GLY A 125 -6.68 10.63 -1.89
CA GLY A 125 -7.78 10.87 -0.97
C GLY A 125 -8.94 9.91 -1.18
N ASP A 126 -9.90 9.94 -0.26
CA ASP A 126 -11.01 8.98 -0.22
C ASP A 126 -11.78 8.91 -1.55
N GLN A 127 -12.03 10.04 -2.21
CA GLN A 127 -12.69 10.06 -3.53
C GLN A 127 -11.95 9.23 -4.57
N VAL A 128 -10.62 9.34 -4.63
CA VAL A 128 -9.78 8.59 -5.58
C VAL A 128 -9.75 7.11 -5.24
N LEU A 129 -9.69 6.76 -3.95
CA LEU A 129 -9.75 5.35 -3.52
C LEU A 129 -11.11 4.73 -3.82
N HIS A 130 -12.20 5.49 -3.68
CA HIS A 130 -13.54 5.07 -4.09
C HIS A 130 -13.66 4.91 -5.61
N GLU A 131 -13.07 5.81 -6.39
CA GLU A 131 -13.01 5.67 -7.85
C GLU A 131 -12.25 4.40 -8.26
N ALA A 132 -11.09 4.16 -7.67
CA ALA A 132 -10.29 2.95 -7.88
C ALA A 132 -11.11 1.69 -7.56
N GLY A 133 -11.84 1.67 -6.44
CA GLY A 133 -12.76 0.59 -6.07
C GLY A 133 -13.86 0.38 -7.10
N ASN A 134 -14.52 1.45 -7.54
CA ASN A 134 -15.60 1.39 -8.52
C ASN A 134 -15.13 0.84 -9.88
N ARG A 135 -13.96 1.28 -10.36
CA ARG A 135 -13.37 0.86 -11.64
C ARG A 135 -13.19 -0.66 -11.74
N ILE A 136 -12.87 -1.33 -10.63
CA ILE A 136 -12.72 -2.80 -10.58
C ILE A 136 -13.90 -3.50 -9.90
N ASN A 137 -15.07 -2.85 -9.85
CA ASN A 137 -16.27 -3.38 -9.20
C ASN A 137 -15.98 -3.96 -7.79
N TRP A 138 -15.15 -3.25 -7.03
CA TRP A 138 -14.76 -3.61 -5.66
C TRP A 138 -14.11 -5.00 -5.52
N ARG A 139 -13.45 -5.50 -6.57
CA ARG A 139 -12.51 -6.63 -6.51
C ARG A 139 -11.20 -6.23 -5.81
N TRP A 140 -11.33 -5.68 -4.61
CA TRP A 140 -10.23 -5.19 -3.80
C TRP A 140 -10.28 -5.80 -2.40
N ILE A 141 -9.16 -6.37 -1.95
CA ILE A 141 -8.92 -6.75 -0.56
C ILE A 141 -7.69 -6.00 -0.02
N ASN A 142 -7.79 -5.44 1.18
CA ASN A 142 -6.69 -4.83 1.91
C ASN A 142 -6.41 -5.58 3.22
N LEU A 143 -5.23 -6.17 3.35
CA LEU A 143 -4.80 -6.87 4.57
C LEU A 143 -3.99 -5.94 5.48
N TRP A 144 -4.40 -5.83 6.74
CA TRP A 144 -3.75 -4.90 7.69
C TRP A 144 -3.66 -5.48 9.10
N ARG A 145 -2.71 -4.98 9.90
CA ARG A 145 -2.49 -5.38 11.29
C ARG A 145 -2.49 -4.17 12.22
N ASN A 146 -2.91 -4.33 13.47
CA ASN A 146 -2.83 -3.26 14.48
C ASN A 146 -1.38 -2.89 14.85
N THR A 147 -0.50 -3.88 14.77
CA THR A 147 0.93 -3.81 15.11
C THR A 147 1.77 -3.20 13.98
N ASP A 148 1.19 -3.00 12.80
CA ASP A 148 1.87 -2.36 11.68
C ASP A 148 1.90 -0.83 11.89
N PRO A 149 3.08 -0.22 12.04
CA PRO A 149 3.19 1.23 12.23
C PRO A 149 2.96 2.02 10.93
N ILE A 150 3.01 1.37 9.77
CA ILE A 150 2.91 2.01 8.45
C ILE A 150 1.55 1.73 7.83
N GLY A 151 1.17 0.45 7.79
CA GLY A 151 -0.08 -0.02 7.20
C GLY A 151 -1.31 0.28 8.05
N GLY A 152 -2.49 0.23 7.43
CA GLY A 152 -3.75 0.39 8.12
C GLY A 152 -4.97 0.05 7.28
N PRO A 153 -6.18 0.18 7.88
CA PRO A 153 -7.43 0.09 7.15
C PRO A 153 -7.56 1.26 6.18
N LEU A 154 -8.23 1.04 5.04
CA LEU A 154 -8.44 2.04 3.99
C LEU A 154 -9.82 2.69 4.05
N PHE A 155 -10.87 1.90 4.32
CA PHE A 155 -12.27 2.33 4.22
C PHE A 155 -13.06 2.04 5.49
N SER A 156 -12.86 0.90 6.13
CA SER A 156 -13.69 0.42 7.23
C SER A 156 -12.91 -0.48 8.19
N ALA A 157 -12.39 0.11 9.27
CA ALA A 157 -11.76 -0.64 10.34
C ALA A 157 -12.81 -1.43 11.16
N HIS A 158 -12.82 -2.75 11.04
CA HIS A 158 -13.67 -3.64 11.84
C HIS A 158 -12.96 -4.97 12.15
N ARG A 159 -13.38 -5.66 13.20
CA ARG A 159 -12.87 -7.00 13.52
C ARG A 159 -13.60 -8.06 12.69
N PRO A 160 -13.00 -9.24 12.46
CA PRO A 160 -13.74 -10.38 11.95
C PRO A 160 -14.99 -10.64 12.80
N GLY A 161 -16.15 -10.73 12.17
CA GLY A 161 -17.45 -10.93 12.83
C GLY A 161 -18.16 -9.65 13.27
N GLU A 162 -17.52 -8.47 13.23
CA GLU A 162 -18.19 -7.18 13.45
C GLU A 162 -18.75 -6.63 12.12
N PRO A 163 -19.89 -5.93 12.14
CA PRO A 163 -20.38 -5.26 10.95
C PRO A 163 -19.40 -4.16 10.49
N PRO A 164 -19.18 -3.99 9.19
CA PRO A 164 -18.40 -2.88 8.67
C PRO A 164 -18.97 -1.53 9.14
N ARG A 165 -18.09 -0.58 9.45
CA ARG A 165 -18.47 0.79 9.82
C ARG A 165 -18.94 1.58 8.60
N THR A 166 -18.35 1.29 7.44
CA THR A 166 -18.70 1.90 6.15
C THR A 166 -19.66 0.99 5.40
N GLN A 167 -20.77 1.57 4.94
CA GLN A 167 -21.80 0.85 4.22
C GLN A 167 -21.38 0.52 2.78
N GLY A 168 -21.99 -0.53 2.21
CA GLY A 168 -21.78 -0.93 0.83
C GLY A 168 -20.44 -1.66 0.58
N PRO A 169 -20.05 -1.78 -0.71
CA PRO A 169 -18.83 -2.49 -1.11
C PRO A 169 -17.52 -2.06 -0.41
N PRO A 170 -17.26 -0.76 -0.14
CA PRO A 170 -16.03 -0.33 0.56
C PRO A 170 -15.88 -0.98 1.95
N GLY A 171 -16.99 -1.27 2.61
CA GLY A 171 -17.01 -1.94 3.91
C GLY A 171 -16.39 -3.35 3.89
N THR A 172 -16.28 -3.96 2.71
CA THR A 172 -15.77 -5.33 2.54
C THR A 172 -14.29 -5.41 2.16
N VAL A 173 -13.65 -4.26 1.89
CA VAL A 173 -12.26 -4.22 1.40
C VAL A 173 -11.27 -4.59 2.50
N ASP A 174 -11.43 -4.02 3.69
CA ASP A 174 -10.47 -4.19 4.78
C ASP A 174 -10.62 -5.54 5.47
N ARG A 175 -9.50 -6.23 5.65
CA ARG A 175 -9.36 -7.51 6.34
C ARG A 175 -8.25 -7.40 7.37
N ARG A 176 -8.66 -7.41 8.63
CA ARG A 176 -7.71 -7.35 9.75
C ARG A 176 -7.07 -8.73 9.96
N LEU A 177 -5.75 -8.78 9.88
CA LEU A 177 -4.96 -9.93 10.31
C LEU A 177 -4.72 -9.87 11.82
N ARG A 178 -4.76 -11.03 12.47
CA ARG A 178 -4.47 -11.15 13.89
C ARG A 178 -2.96 -11.15 14.11
N ASP A 179 -2.46 -10.15 14.82
CA ASP A 179 -1.04 -10.05 15.19
C ASP A 179 -0.91 -9.38 16.58
N PRO A 180 -0.20 -10.01 17.54
CA PRO A 180 0.33 -11.38 17.49
C PRO A 180 -0.78 -12.44 17.43
N THR A 181 -0.45 -13.63 16.93
CA THR A 181 -1.40 -14.76 16.80
C THR A 181 -1.84 -15.30 18.16
N GLY A 182 -0.96 -15.23 19.16
CA GLY A 182 -1.21 -15.58 20.55
C GLY A 182 -0.42 -14.68 21.51
N ILE A 183 -0.78 -14.70 22.79
CA ILE A 183 -0.08 -13.94 23.84
C ILE A 183 0.73 -14.89 24.75
N THR A 184 0.37 -16.17 24.76
CA THR A 184 1.05 -17.23 25.51
C THR A 184 1.94 -18.05 24.60
N VAL A 185 3.03 -18.56 25.16
CA VAL A 185 3.84 -19.62 24.54
C VAL A 185 2.98 -20.88 24.41
N GLN A 186 3.07 -21.60 23.29
CA GLN A 186 2.39 -22.89 23.16
C GLN A 186 3.06 -23.93 24.07
N LEU A 187 2.32 -24.97 24.46
CA LEU A 187 2.79 -25.93 25.47
C LEU A 187 4.03 -26.73 25.02
N ASP A 188 4.20 -26.88 23.70
CA ASP A 188 5.30 -27.55 23.02
C ASP A 188 6.41 -26.59 22.55
N ASP A 189 6.27 -25.29 22.81
CA ASP A 189 7.22 -24.26 22.44
C ASP A 189 7.79 -23.57 23.71
N THR A 190 8.92 -22.89 23.55
CA THR A 190 9.53 -22.04 24.58
C THR A 190 9.57 -20.57 24.14
N VAL A 191 9.30 -20.28 22.87
CA VAL A 191 9.37 -18.93 22.29
C VAL A 191 7.96 -18.33 22.18
N PRO A 192 7.73 -17.10 22.70
CA PRO A 192 6.45 -16.42 22.49
C PRO A 192 6.16 -16.18 21.00
N PRO A 193 4.88 -16.19 20.58
CA PRO A 193 4.52 -15.88 19.20
C PRO A 193 5.10 -14.53 18.76
N PRO A 194 5.71 -14.44 17.57
CA PRO A 194 6.29 -13.18 17.11
C PRO A 194 5.21 -12.14 16.84
N ILE A 195 5.57 -10.87 17.04
CA ILE A 195 4.78 -9.73 16.59
C ILE A 195 5.30 -9.34 15.21
N ASN A 196 4.56 -9.68 14.16
CA ASN A 196 5.02 -9.54 12.78
C ASN A 196 5.03 -8.09 12.28
N ARG A 197 4.23 -7.18 12.86
CA ARG A 197 4.20 -5.76 12.45
C ARG A 197 4.01 -5.61 10.93
N HIS A 198 4.87 -4.83 10.27
CA HIS A 198 4.80 -4.50 8.84
C HIS A 198 5.25 -5.63 7.88
N TRP A 199 5.90 -6.68 8.39
CA TRP A 199 6.43 -7.77 7.58
C TRP A 199 6.69 -9.03 8.40
N PRO A 200 6.36 -10.24 7.91
CA PRO A 200 5.81 -10.58 6.60
C PRO A 200 4.28 -10.65 6.57
N TYR A 201 3.66 -10.24 5.46
CA TYR A 201 2.22 -10.43 5.19
C TYR A 201 1.92 -11.68 4.37
N HIS A 202 2.79 -12.02 3.42
CA HIS A 202 2.58 -13.10 2.43
C HIS A 202 2.64 -14.51 3.03
N THR A 203 3.24 -14.66 4.21
CA THR A 203 3.30 -15.94 4.94
C THR A 203 2.05 -16.19 5.78
N ASP A 204 1.15 -15.21 5.90
CA ASP A 204 -0.12 -15.37 6.61
C ASP A 204 -1.08 -16.19 5.73
N PRO A 205 -1.72 -17.26 6.25
CA PRO A 205 -2.69 -18.05 5.48
C PRO A 205 -3.82 -17.21 4.88
N THR A 206 -4.17 -16.10 5.53
CA THR A 206 -5.19 -15.17 5.04
C THR A 206 -4.79 -14.52 3.71
N TYR A 207 -3.49 -14.38 3.43
CA TYR A 207 -3.00 -13.87 2.15
C TYR A 207 -3.41 -14.79 1.01
N GLU A 208 -3.18 -16.09 1.16
CA GLU A 208 -3.55 -17.07 0.13
C GLU A 208 -5.08 -17.16 -0.02
N THR A 209 -5.83 -17.13 1.08
CA THR A 209 -7.30 -17.07 1.05
C THR A 209 -7.79 -15.84 0.28
N ALA A 210 -7.19 -14.66 0.51
CA ALA A 210 -7.54 -13.44 -0.21
C ALA A 210 -7.23 -13.54 -1.71
N VAL A 211 -6.10 -14.16 -2.09
CA VAL A 211 -5.76 -14.41 -3.50
C VAL A 211 -6.78 -15.33 -4.15
N ARG A 212 -7.15 -16.44 -3.51
CA ARG A 212 -8.16 -17.38 -4.03
C ARG A 212 -9.54 -16.72 -4.16
N GLU A 213 -9.93 -15.90 -3.18
CA GLU A 213 -11.17 -15.15 -3.21
C GLU A 213 -11.21 -14.16 -4.39
N LEU A 214 -10.15 -13.38 -4.58
CA LEU A 214 -10.04 -12.47 -5.72
C LEU A 214 -10.01 -13.20 -7.07
N ALA A 215 -9.33 -14.35 -7.14
CA ALA A 215 -9.32 -15.20 -8.33
C ALA A 215 -10.73 -15.69 -8.66
N GLY A 216 -11.50 -16.15 -7.66
CA GLY A 216 -12.90 -16.54 -7.83
C GLY A 216 -13.79 -15.38 -8.29
N ARG A 217 -13.56 -14.16 -7.78
CA ARG A 217 -14.27 -12.95 -8.24
C ARG A 217 -13.91 -12.52 -9.67
N LEU A 218 -12.80 -13.01 -10.22
CA LEU A 218 -12.35 -12.76 -11.58
C LEU A 218 -12.78 -13.85 -12.57
N ASP A 219 -13.23 -15.00 -12.07
CA ASP A 219 -13.70 -16.09 -12.91
C ASP A 219 -15.10 -15.77 -13.44
N PRO A 220 -15.28 -15.57 -14.77
CA PRO A 220 -16.59 -15.32 -15.35
C PRO A 220 -17.54 -16.53 -15.25
N ASN A 221 -17.02 -17.74 -14.96
CA ASN A 221 -17.78 -18.97 -14.77
C ASN A 221 -17.83 -19.42 -13.29
N GLY A 222 -17.22 -18.65 -12.37
CA GLY A 222 -17.08 -19.02 -10.97
C GLY A 222 -18.37 -18.83 -10.19
N PHE A 223 -18.90 -19.92 -9.61
CA PHE A 223 -19.91 -19.81 -8.55
C PHE A 223 -19.34 -18.99 -7.38
N PRO A 224 -20.14 -18.10 -6.75
CA PRO A 224 -19.66 -17.33 -5.60
C PRO A 224 -19.17 -18.29 -4.51
N PRO A 225 -18.07 -17.98 -3.80
CA PRO A 225 -17.59 -18.82 -2.71
C PRO A 225 -18.71 -18.99 -1.68
N SER A 226 -18.98 -20.23 -1.31
CA SER A 226 -19.93 -20.56 -0.24
C SER A 226 -19.52 -19.80 1.03
N ARG A 227 -20.42 -18.94 1.50
CA ARG A 227 -20.29 -18.19 2.76
C ARG A 227 -20.12 -19.12 3.95
#